data_AF-A0AAV9BK57-F1
#
_entry.id   AF-A0AAV9BK57-F1
#
_cell.length_a   1.000
_cell.length_b   1.000
_cell.length_c   1.000
_cell.angle_alpha   90.00
_cell.angle_beta   90.00
_cell.angle_gamma   90.00
#
_symmetry.space_group_name_H-M   'P 1'
#
loop_
_entity.id
_entity.type
_entity.pdbx_description
1 polymer ?
#
loop_
_entity_poly.entity_id
_entity_poly.type
_entity_poly.pdbx_seq_one_letter_code
_entity_poly.pdbx_strand_id
1 'polypeptide(L)'
;MVKLNINKESLSDLRVSSRFLQMTSQPGQNEHQPANKRSSVNSPPPPRKSKSKFGWVFGSLSQIGAGPTQPPPTTDTMLRFWSAVRLNPSMTSTSPSSSPLPSPHPSPPHNRSCQGSMALSVRIAVVGDVHDDWDLQEDSKALQLLQPDLVLFTGDYGNENVEVVRSIADLKMTKAAILGNHDCWHTHQFSEKKKDRVQLQLKCLGDEHVGYKRLDFPLLRLSVVGGRPFSCGGDRLFRPKLLSTRYGVDNMEGSSKKICEAALETPHGHSIVLLAHNGPTGLGSKINDICGRDWVFSGGDHGDPDLAQALSDIKASTQLSIPLVVFGHMHKELAYRKGQRKMIVVSPDSTVYLNGAIVPRVKYLDDGGGTSEPKFMKAKAPPQGGTSRAFTVVEFLNGRLVKITETWVSVLGEKAELELEHVLFKQG
;
A
#
# COMPACT_ATOMS: atom_id res chain seq x y z
N MET A 1 12.26 56.80 -6.35
CA MET A 1 12.34 56.40 -4.92
C MET A 1 10.99 56.64 -4.28
N VAL A 2 10.40 55.63 -3.63
CA VAL A 2 9.17 55.78 -2.82
C VAL A 2 9.39 55.01 -1.51
N LYS A 3 9.14 55.66 -0.37
CA LYS A 3 9.16 55.01 0.95
C LYS A 3 7.79 54.43 1.23
N LEU A 4 7.71 53.11 1.42
CA LEU A 4 6.52 52.48 1.99
C LEU A 4 6.57 52.58 3.52
N ASN A 5 5.62 53.30 4.11
CA ASN A 5 5.36 53.23 5.55
C ASN A 5 4.61 51.93 5.84
N ILE A 6 5.17 51.08 6.70
CA ILE A 6 4.49 49.88 7.22
C ILE A 6 4.01 50.21 8.64
N ASN A 7 2.69 50.18 8.85
CA ASN A 7 2.10 50.41 10.16
C ASN A 7 2.37 49.23 11.11
N LYS A 8 2.70 49.52 12.37
CA LYS A 8 3.03 48.52 13.40
C LYS A 8 1.81 48.09 14.23
N GLU A 9 0.80 47.50 13.60
CA GLU A 9 -0.32 46.86 14.31
C GLU A 9 -0.68 45.50 13.70
N SER A 10 0.12 44.47 14.03
CA SER A 10 -0.29 43.05 14.07
C SER A 10 0.87 42.21 14.63
N LEU A 11 1.00 42.14 15.97
CA LEU A 11 1.99 41.31 16.66
C LEU A 11 1.41 40.67 17.94
N SER A 12 0.18 40.17 17.86
CA SER A 12 -0.57 39.61 18.99
C SER A 12 -1.29 38.28 18.73
N ASP A 13 -1.18 37.68 17.53
CA ASP A 13 -1.90 36.44 17.14
C ASP A 13 -0.98 35.29 16.70
N LEU A 14 0.21 35.20 17.29
CA LEU A 14 1.21 34.15 16.99
C LEU A 14 1.50 33.26 18.20
N ARG A 15 0.44 32.62 18.77
CA ARG A 15 0.61 31.76 19.96
C ARG A 15 -0.40 30.60 20.18
N VAL A 16 -1.09 30.12 19.14
CA VAL A 16 -1.92 28.90 19.22
C VAL A 16 -1.53 27.91 18.11
N SER A 17 -1.66 26.60 18.40
CA SER A 17 -1.32 25.44 17.55
C SER A 17 0.16 25.03 17.47
N SER A 18 0.64 24.42 18.56
CA SER A 18 1.92 23.68 18.62
C SER A 18 1.74 22.15 18.75
N ARG A 19 0.56 21.62 18.38
CA ARG A 19 0.20 20.19 18.53
C ARG A 19 -0.16 19.44 17.24
N PHE A 20 0.02 20.06 16.07
CA PHE A 20 -0.14 19.42 14.75
C PHE A 20 1.20 19.15 14.03
N LEU A 21 2.29 19.07 14.79
CA LEU A 21 3.66 18.91 14.28
C LEU A 21 4.34 17.65 14.84
N GLN A 22 3.87 16.48 14.41
CA GLN A 22 4.64 15.23 14.54
C GLN A 22 4.38 14.24 13.38
N MET A 23 4.54 14.71 12.14
CA MET A 23 4.58 13.85 10.95
C MET A 23 5.94 13.94 10.26
N THR A 24 6.44 12.79 9.80
CA THR A 24 7.69 12.62 9.01
C THR A 24 9.02 13.03 9.68
N SER A 25 9.37 12.43 10.82
CA SER A 25 10.77 12.37 11.27
C SER A 25 11.19 10.96 11.71
N GLN A 26 12.26 10.44 11.10
CA GLN A 26 12.95 9.23 11.59
C GLN A 26 13.93 9.62 12.72
N PRO A 27 14.08 8.82 13.80
CA PRO A 27 14.87 9.20 14.96
C PRO A 27 16.38 8.85 14.86
N GLY A 28 17.24 9.85 15.14
CA GLY A 28 18.68 9.70 15.47
C GLY A 28 19.62 10.32 14.43
N GLN A 29 20.48 11.28 14.74
CA GLN A 29 21.49 11.26 15.82
C GLN A 29 21.92 12.67 16.32
N ASN A 30 22.80 12.67 17.33
CA ASN A 30 23.62 13.76 17.88
C ASN A 30 22.93 14.83 18.75
N GLU A 31 23.12 14.67 20.06
CA GLU A 31 22.95 15.72 21.06
C GLU A 31 24.09 16.74 20.99
N HIS A 32 23.78 18.03 21.05
CA HIS A 32 24.69 19.08 21.51
C HIS A 32 23.88 20.18 22.23
N GLN A 33 24.03 20.28 23.56
CA GLN A 33 23.61 21.46 24.32
C GLN A 33 24.83 22.27 24.78
N PRO A 34 24.75 23.61 24.80
CA PRO A 34 25.87 24.46 25.17
C PRO A 34 26.12 24.49 26.68
N ALA A 35 27.38 24.71 27.06
CA ALA A 35 27.78 24.79 28.46
C ALA A 35 27.26 26.07 29.16
N ASN A 36 27.02 25.97 30.47
CA ASN A 36 26.95 27.13 31.35
C ASN A 36 27.75 26.86 32.64
N LYS A 37 28.32 27.90 33.26
CA LYS A 37 29.32 27.79 34.35
C LYS A 37 28.84 28.43 35.66
N ARG A 38 29.54 28.07 36.75
CA ARG A 38 29.38 28.48 38.17
C ARG A 38 28.35 27.66 38.95
N SER A 39 28.55 27.34 40.23
CA SER A 39 29.78 27.38 41.05
C SER A 39 29.59 26.69 42.40
N SER A 40 30.53 25.83 42.80
CA SER A 40 30.75 25.43 44.21
C SER A 40 32.18 24.93 44.38
N VAL A 41 32.68 24.91 45.62
CA VAL A 41 34.07 24.62 45.97
C VAL A 41 34.11 23.55 47.06
N ASN A 42 34.93 22.50 46.87
CA ASN A 42 35.79 21.86 47.88
C ASN A 42 36.32 20.50 47.40
N SER A 43 37.51 20.14 47.87
CA SER A 43 38.16 18.81 47.77
C SER A 43 39.03 18.66 49.02
N PRO A 44 39.36 17.44 49.50
CA PRO A 44 40.53 16.71 48.98
C PRO A 44 40.31 15.15 49.00
N PRO A 45 41.30 14.23 49.11
CA PRO A 45 41.64 13.39 47.97
C PRO A 45 41.70 11.85 48.28
N PRO A 46 42.61 10.99 47.74
CA PRO A 46 42.18 9.85 46.90
C PRO A 46 42.65 8.46 47.39
N PRO A 47 42.49 7.40 46.58
CA PRO A 47 43.72 6.66 46.23
C PRO A 47 43.88 6.18 44.76
N ARG A 48 45.16 6.13 44.39
CA ARG A 48 45.84 5.57 43.20
C ARG A 48 45.17 4.41 42.44
N LYS A 49 45.38 4.38 41.11
CA LYS A 49 45.91 3.19 40.40
C LYS A 49 46.78 3.53 39.17
N SER A 50 48.01 3.01 39.22
CA SER A 50 49.02 2.72 38.18
C SER A 50 48.77 3.06 36.69
N LYS A 51 49.77 3.69 36.07
CA LYS A 51 50.09 3.57 34.62
C LYS A 51 51.24 2.58 34.43
N SER A 52 51.29 1.89 33.28
CA SER A 52 52.49 1.21 32.77
C SER A 52 52.62 1.44 31.25
N LYS A 53 53.78 1.93 30.81
CA LYS A 53 54.17 2.01 29.38
C LYS A 53 55.16 0.87 29.08
N PHE A 54 55.06 0.28 27.88
CA PHE A 54 56.13 -0.27 27.01
C PHE A 54 55.43 -0.78 25.73
N GLY A 55 56.00 -0.79 24.53
CA GLY A 55 57.28 -0.26 24.01
C GLY A 55 57.30 -0.46 22.47
N TRP A 56 57.97 0.41 21.69
CA TRP A 56 57.92 0.41 20.21
C TRP A 56 59.19 -0.14 19.56
N VAL A 57 59.05 -0.99 18.53
CA VAL A 57 60.00 -1.27 17.43
C VAL A 57 59.15 -1.80 16.26
N PHE A 58 59.34 -1.55 14.96
CA PHE A 58 59.82 -0.45 14.08
C PHE A 58 59.83 -1.06 12.64
N GLY A 59 59.73 -0.27 11.56
CA GLY A 59 59.74 -0.75 10.16
C GLY A 59 58.38 -0.58 9.46
N SER A 60 58.04 0.53 8.80
CA SER A 60 58.73 1.31 7.75
C SER A 60 58.76 0.61 6.38
N LEU A 61 57.90 1.04 5.46
CA LEU A 61 58.37 1.77 4.27
C LEU A 61 57.29 2.66 3.61
N SER A 62 57.77 3.69 2.94
CA SER A 62 57.16 4.61 1.97
C SER A 62 56.87 3.95 0.60
N GLN A 63 56.15 4.54 -0.37
CA GLN A 63 55.03 5.51 -0.45
C GLN A 63 54.65 5.67 -1.95
N ILE A 64 53.44 6.16 -2.27
CA ILE A 64 53.03 6.81 -3.56
C ILE A 64 53.10 5.96 -4.86
N GLY A 65 51.98 5.97 -5.60
CA GLY A 65 51.92 5.67 -7.03
C GLY A 65 50.53 6.02 -7.58
N ALA A 66 50.42 7.06 -8.41
CA ALA A 66 49.16 7.52 -8.99
C ALA A 66 49.25 7.58 -10.53
N GLY A 67 48.17 7.19 -11.22
CA GLY A 67 48.07 7.19 -12.69
C GLY A 67 46.61 7.29 -13.15
N PRO A 68 46.29 7.98 -14.27
CA PRO A 68 44.91 8.36 -14.60
C PRO A 68 44.24 7.58 -15.75
N THR A 69 42.90 7.56 -15.70
CA THR A 69 41.87 7.55 -16.77
C THR A 69 42.22 7.15 -18.23
N GLN A 70 41.38 6.31 -18.86
CA GLN A 70 40.61 6.56 -20.12
C GLN A 70 39.54 5.42 -20.29
N PRO A 71 38.50 5.54 -21.17
CA PRO A 71 37.28 4.71 -21.12
C PRO A 71 37.11 3.78 -22.38
N PRO A 72 35.91 3.48 -22.98
CA PRO A 72 35.55 2.08 -23.29
C PRO A 72 35.30 1.76 -24.79
N PRO A 73 35.00 0.50 -25.13
CA PRO A 73 34.28 0.13 -26.36
C PRO A 73 32.87 -0.46 -26.08
N THR A 74 32.06 -0.57 -27.14
CA THR A 74 30.62 -0.88 -27.12
C THR A 74 30.26 -2.26 -27.69
N THR A 75 28.99 -2.67 -27.48
CA THR A 75 28.18 -3.65 -28.23
C THR A 75 28.78 -4.31 -29.48
N ASP A 76 28.72 -5.64 -29.59
CA ASP A 76 27.64 -6.39 -30.28
C ASP A 76 27.89 -7.93 -30.23
N THR A 77 26.98 -8.73 -30.80
CA THR A 77 27.09 -10.16 -31.17
C THR A 77 26.97 -11.22 -30.06
N MET A 78 25.77 -11.77 -29.89
CA MET A 78 25.53 -13.15 -29.41
C MET A 78 24.25 -13.69 -30.07
N LEU A 79 24.40 -14.51 -31.11
CA LEU A 79 23.27 -15.14 -31.82
C LEU A 79 23.62 -16.59 -32.20
N ARG A 80 22.69 -17.51 -31.88
CA ARG A 80 22.67 -18.94 -32.25
C ARG A 80 23.74 -19.84 -31.62
N PHE A 81 23.28 -20.86 -30.89
CA PHE A 81 23.61 -22.26 -31.18
C PHE A 81 22.42 -23.16 -30.80
N TRP A 82 22.10 -24.13 -31.64
CA TRP A 82 21.03 -25.13 -31.43
C TRP A 82 21.33 -26.36 -32.29
N SER A 83 20.92 -27.56 -31.84
CA SER A 83 21.05 -28.86 -32.54
C SER A 83 22.50 -29.38 -32.72
N ALA A 84 22.76 -30.70 -32.74
CA ALA A 84 21.98 -31.87 -32.30
C ALA A 84 22.87 -33.13 -32.23
N VAL A 85 22.43 -34.17 -31.49
CA VAL A 85 22.78 -35.59 -31.72
C VAL A 85 21.53 -36.44 -31.49
N ARG A 86 21.37 -37.58 -32.18
CA ARG A 86 20.16 -38.42 -32.17
C ARG A 86 20.48 -39.88 -32.56
N LEU A 87 19.66 -40.82 -32.04
CA LEU A 87 19.29 -42.16 -32.59
C LEU A 87 19.90 -43.47 -31.99
N ASN A 88 18.98 -44.32 -31.44
CA ASN A 88 18.67 -45.72 -31.86
C ASN A 88 19.54 -46.95 -31.42
N PRO A 89 19.04 -48.22 -31.59
CA PRO A 89 17.65 -48.75 -31.71
C PRO A 89 17.34 -50.14 -31.03
N SER A 90 16.09 -50.63 -31.24
CA SER A 90 15.70 -52.06 -31.47
C SER A 90 15.39 -52.94 -30.23
N MET A 91 14.49 -53.97 -30.21
CA MET A 91 13.47 -54.59 -31.14
C MET A 91 12.15 -54.90 -30.34
N THR A 92 11.09 -55.67 -30.71
CA THR A 92 10.74 -56.63 -31.81
C THR A 92 9.18 -56.74 -32.02
N SER A 93 8.72 -57.78 -32.75
CA SER A 93 7.36 -58.21 -33.17
C SER A 93 6.55 -59.00 -32.10
N THR A 94 5.25 -59.39 -32.24
CA THR A 94 4.49 -60.03 -33.36
C THR A 94 2.94 -59.80 -33.34
N SER A 95 2.22 -60.31 -34.35
CA SER A 95 0.75 -60.34 -34.57
C SER A 95 0.34 -61.79 -35.00
N PRO A 96 -0.90 -62.16 -35.48
CA PRO A 96 -2.17 -61.43 -35.69
C PRO A 96 -3.49 -62.20 -35.32
N SER A 97 -4.67 -61.57 -35.51
CA SER A 97 -5.93 -62.20 -36.01
C SER A 97 -7.04 -61.13 -36.24
N SER A 98 -8.21 -61.47 -36.80
CA SER A 98 -9.14 -60.50 -37.42
C SER A 98 -10.65 -60.78 -37.30
N SER A 99 -11.45 -59.69 -37.25
CA SER A 99 -12.90 -59.58 -37.56
C SER A 99 -13.93 -60.11 -36.52
N PRO A 100 -15.21 -59.66 -36.53
CA PRO A 100 -15.88 -58.59 -37.31
C PRO A 100 -16.57 -57.47 -36.45
N LEU A 101 -17.28 -56.53 -37.10
CA LEU A 101 -18.04 -55.42 -36.47
C LEU A 101 -19.47 -55.81 -36.02
N PRO A 102 -20.06 -55.06 -35.07
CA PRO A 102 -21.50 -54.78 -34.98
C PRO A 102 -21.87 -53.33 -35.43
N SER A 103 -23.16 -53.10 -35.65
CA SER A 103 -23.77 -51.89 -36.27
C SER A 103 -23.92 -50.68 -35.32
N PRO A 104 -24.13 -49.44 -35.85
CA PRO A 104 -24.24 -48.24 -35.01
C PRO A 104 -25.61 -48.07 -34.33
N HIS A 105 -25.59 -47.64 -33.07
CA HIS A 105 -26.77 -47.12 -32.37
C HIS A 105 -26.94 -45.61 -32.61
N PRO A 106 -28.18 -45.08 -32.62
CA PRO A 106 -28.43 -43.66 -32.85
C PRO A 106 -28.06 -42.79 -31.65
N SER A 107 -27.35 -41.69 -31.90
CA SER A 107 -27.04 -40.68 -30.89
C SER A 107 -28.31 -39.98 -30.38
N PRO A 108 -28.44 -39.70 -29.06
CA PRO A 108 -29.49 -38.82 -28.57
C PRO A 108 -29.27 -37.37 -29.08
N PRO A 109 -30.32 -36.56 -29.22
CA PRO A 109 -30.19 -35.21 -29.75
C PRO A 109 -29.34 -34.34 -28.82
N HIS A 110 -28.26 -33.76 -29.35
CA HIS A 110 -27.52 -32.69 -28.67
C HIS A 110 -28.40 -31.43 -28.58
N ASN A 111 -29.21 -31.35 -27.53
CA ASN A 111 -29.90 -30.13 -27.15
C ASN A 111 -28.87 -29.11 -26.66
N ARG A 112 -28.24 -28.38 -27.60
CA ARG A 112 -27.38 -27.23 -27.30
C ARG A 112 -28.25 -26.12 -26.73
N SER A 113 -28.54 -26.20 -25.43
CA SER A 113 -29.02 -25.06 -24.66
C SER A 113 -27.94 -23.98 -24.68
N CYS A 114 -28.07 -23.03 -25.60
CA CYS A 114 -27.24 -21.84 -25.69
C CYS A 114 -27.54 -20.92 -24.50
N GLN A 115 -27.15 -21.35 -23.29
CA GLN A 115 -27.04 -20.47 -22.13
C GLN A 115 -25.94 -19.45 -22.44
N GLY A 116 -26.34 -18.34 -23.04
CA GLY A 116 -25.48 -17.17 -23.15
C GLY A 116 -25.03 -16.79 -21.76
N SER A 117 -23.72 -16.85 -21.50
CA SER A 117 -23.16 -16.51 -20.21
C SER A 117 -23.47 -15.06 -19.90
N MET A 118 -24.40 -14.83 -18.97
CA MET A 118 -24.68 -13.49 -18.44
C MET A 118 -23.38 -12.84 -18.02
N ALA A 119 -23.16 -11.59 -18.43
CA ALA A 119 -21.89 -10.94 -18.20
C ALA A 119 -21.65 -10.78 -16.70
N LEU A 120 -20.51 -11.28 -16.22
CA LEU A 120 -20.13 -11.20 -14.81
C LEU A 120 -19.73 -9.75 -14.51
N SER A 121 -20.64 -9.00 -13.89
CA SER A 121 -20.31 -7.71 -13.29
C SER A 121 -19.77 -7.93 -11.88
N VAL A 122 -18.78 -7.15 -11.47
CA VAL A 122 -18.26 -7.12 -10.10
C VAL A 122 -18.05 -5.66 -9.71
N ARG A 123 -18.62 -5.23 -8.59
CA ARG A 123 -18.45 -3.90 -8.00
C ARG A 123 -17.60 -4.00 -6.73
N ILE A 124 -16.52 -3.22 -6.68
CA ILE A 124 -15.61 -3.16 -5.54
C ILE A 124 -15.68 -1.76 -4.92
N ALA A 125 -15.84 -1.68 -3.60
CA ALA A 125 -15.68 -0.43 -2.87
C ALA A 125 -14.30 -0.36 -2.21
N VAL A 126 -13.56 0.71 -2.43
CA VAL A 126 -12.26 0.98 -1.79
C VAL A 126 -12.45 2.00 -0.69
N VAL A 127 -11.98 1.65 0.51
CA VAL A 127 -11.88 2.52 1.69
C VAL A 127 -10.39 2.75 1.96
N GLY A 128 -9.92 3.96 1.63
CA GLY A 128 -8.53 4.33 1.86
C GLY A 128 -8.31 5.04 3.19
N ASP A 129 -7.12 4.85 3.75
CA ASP A 129 -6.45 5.68 4.78
C ASP A 129 -7.40 6.24 5.83
N VAL A 130 -7.90 5.34 6.68
CA VAL A 130 -9.07 5.60 7.53
C VAL A 130 -8.81 6.61 8.65
N HIS A 131 -7.62 6.65 9.26
CA HIS A 131 -7.20 7.61 10.30
C HIS A 131 -8.27 7.90 11.39
N ASP A 132 -8.86 6.84 11.95
CA ASP A 132 -9.97 6.85 12.92
C ASP A 132 -11.34 7.38 12.39
N ASP A 133 -11.45 7.86 11.14
CA ASP A 133 -12.68 8.27 10.45
C ASP A 133 -13.49 7.04 9.93
N TRP A 134 -13.89 6.14 10.83
CA TRP A 134 -14.72 4.96 10.54
C TRP A 134 -15.83 4.79 11.60
N ASP A 135 -17.07 4.64 11.15
CA ASP A 135 -18.18 4.19 11.99
C ASP A 135 -18.90 3.01 11.33
N LEU A 136 -19.01 1.88 12.04
CA LEU A 136 -19.57 0.66 11.47
C LEU A 136 -21.05 0.80 11.08
N GLN A 137 -21.85 1.66 11.73
CA GLN A 137 -23.26 1.84 11.36
C GLN A 137 -23.39 2.74 10.13
N GLU A 138 -22.73 3.90 10.13
CA GLU A 138 -22.83 4.85 9.02
C GLU A 138 -22.10 4.37 7.76
N ASP A 139 -20.89 3.81 7.88
CA ASP A 139 -20.20 3.23 6.73
C ASP A 139 -20.88 1.96 6.22
N SER A 140 -21.54 1.16 7.08
CA SER A 140 -22.40 0.06 6.58
C SER A 140 -23.60 0.58 5.78
N LYS A 141 -24.28 1.63 6.25
CA LYS A 141 -25.41 2.25 5.54
C LYS A 141 -24.98 2.80 4.18
N ALA A 142 -23.82 3.46 4.13
CA ALA A 142 -23.27 3.95 2.88
C ALA A 142 -22.88 2.81 1.92
N LEU A 143 -22.20 1.77 2.41
CA LEU A 143 -21.86 0.59 1.59
C LEU A 143 -23.11 -0.18 1.13
N GLN A 144 -24.18 -0.23 1.93
CA GLN A 144 -25.45 -0.85 1.54
C GLN A 144 -26.14 -0.12 0.37
N LEU A 145 -25.99 1.21 0.28
CA LEU A 145 -26.41 1.98 -0.89
C LEU A 145 -25.55 1.66 -2.12
N LEU A 146 -24.23 1.55 -1.95
CA LEU A 146 -23.29 1.30 -3.04
C LEU A 146 -23.35 -0.14 -3.60
N GLN A 147 -23.79 -1.10 -2.79
CA GLN A 147 -23.92 -2.52 -3.14
C GLN A 147 -22.64 -3.14 -3.77
N PRO A 148 -21.48 -3.09 -3.08
CA PRO A 148 -20.27 -3.78 -3.54
C PRO A 148 -20.32 -5.28 -3.25
N ASP A 149 -19.77 -6.09 -4.16
CA ASP A 149 -19.50 -7.51 -3.95
C ASP A 149 -18.31 -7.74 -3.01
N LEU A 150 -17.40 -6.75 -2.93
CA LEU A 150 -16.14 -6.79 -2.19
C LEU A 150 -15.72 -5.39 -1.71
N VAL A 151 -15.27 -5.28 -0.47
CA VAL A 151 -14.69 -4.06 0.10
C VAL A 151 -13.17 -4.21 0.30
N LEU A 152 -12.38 -3.26 -0.19
CA LEU A 152 -10.92 -3.24 -0.05
C LEU A 152 -10.49 -2.11 0.89
N PHE A 153 -9.67 -2.44 1.89
CA PHE A 153 -9.13 -1.47 2.85
C PHE A 153 -7.61 -1.33 2.70
N THR A 154 -7.11 -0.12 2.43
CA THR A 154 -5.68 0.12 2.12
C THR A 154 -4.80 0.34 3.36
N GLY A 155 -5.37 0.38 4.56
CA GLY A 155 -4.64 0.53 5.82
C GLY A 155 -4.74 1.93 6.44
N ASP A 156 -3.79 2.22 7.33
CA ASP A 156 -3.71 3.42 8.16
C ASP A 156 -5.02 3.67 8.91
N TYR A 157 -5.42 2.69 9.72
CA TYR A 157 -6.72 2.64 10.39
C TYR A 157 -6.87 3.63 11.54
N GLY A 158 -5.77 3.97 12.22
CA GLY A 158 -5.82 4.91 13.35
C GLY A 158 -4.65 4.77 14.33
N ASN A 159 -3.40 4.89 13.87
CA ASN A 159 -2.21 4.82 14.74
C ASN A 159 -2.20 3.59 15.68
N GLU A 160 -2.38 2.41 15.08
CA GLU A 160 -2.58 1.12 15.75
C GLU A 160 -3.92 0.97 16.51
N ASN A 161 -5.00 1.67 16.15
CA ASN A 161 -6.31 1.57 16.84
C ASN A 161 -7.02 0.22 16.64
N VAL A 162 -6.74 -0.71 17.57
CA VAL A 162 -7.34 -2.05 17.64
C VAL A 162 -8.88 -2.03 17.68
N GLU A 163 -9.51 -0.96 18.20
CA GLU A 163 -10.97 -0.87 18.25
C GLU A 163 -11.57 -0.51 16.88
N VAL A 164 -10.93 0.38 16.12
CA VAL A 164 -11.30 0.66 14.72
C VAL A 164 -11.04 -0.56 13.85
N VAL A 165 -9.89 -1.24 13.99
CA VAL A 165 -9.61 -2.46 13.21
C VAL A 165 -10.59 -3.61 13.55
N ARG A 166 -11.07 -3.70 14.80
CA ARG A 166 -12.16 -4.63 15.15
C ARG A 166 -13.49 -4.21 14.54
N SER A 167 -13.83 -2.92 14.61
CA SER A 167 -15.02 -2.34 13.98
C SER A 167 -15.06 -2.58 12.46
N ILE A 168 -13.90 -2.51 11.79
CA ILE A 168 -13.74 -2.88 10.38
C ILE A 168 -13.93 -4.38 10.18
N ALA A 169 -13.27 -5.24 10.97
CA ALA A 169 -13.44 -6.70 10.88
C ALA A 169 -14.89 -7.16 11.12
N ASP A 170 -15.63 -6.44 11.98
CA ASP A 170 -17.05 -6.67 12.27
C ASP A 170 -18.01 -6.30 11.13
N LEU A 171 -17.55 -5.62 10.06
CA LEU A 171 -18.34 -5.42 8.84
C LEU A 171 -18.74 -6.77 8.22
N LYS A 172 -20.04 -6.97 7.96
CA LYS A 172 -20.58 -8.26 7.47
C LYS A 172 -20.50 -8.45 5.94
N MET A 173 -19.93 -7.49 5.22
CA MET A 173 -19.65 -7.60 3.79
C MET A 173 -18.32 -8.30 3.54
N THR A 174 -18.23 -8.99 2.40
CA THR A 174 -16.98 -9.56 1.87
C THR A 174 -15.89 -8.49 1.80
N LYS A 175 -14.71 -8.77 2.36
CA LYS A 175 -13.63 -7.76 2.41
C LYS A 175 -12.23 -8.36 2.37
N ALA A 176 -11.28 -7.52 1.97
CA ALA A 176 -9.85 -7.75 2.09
C ALA A 176 -9.16 -6.46 2.59
N ALA A 177 -8.15 -6.62 3.44
CA ALA A 177 -7.52 -5.52 4.16
C ALA A 177 -5.99 -5.66 4.13
N ILE A 178 -5.29 -4.53 4.17
CA ILE A 178 -3.86 -4.49 4.47
C ILE A 178 -3.60 -3.45 5.55
N LEU A 179 -2.54 -3.63 6.35
CA LEU A 179 -2.12 -2.69 7.40
C LEU A 179 -1.09 -1.71 6.83
N GLY A 180 -1.26 -0.42 7.12
CA GLY A 180 -0.37 0.67 6.69
C GLY A 180 0.74 1.01 7.69
N ASN A 181 1.51 2.07 7.45
CA ASN A 181 2.58 2.46 8.38
C ASN A 181 2.07 3.00 9.72
N HIS A 182 0.92 3.68 9.75
CA HIS A 182 0.33 4.13 11.00
C HIS A 182 -0.16 2.95 11.85
N ASP A 183 -0.51 1.81 11.24
CA ASP A 183 -0.95 0.60 11.95
C ASP A 183 0.18 -0.15 12.69
N CYS A 184 1.42 0.33 12.55
CA CYS A 184 2.59 -0.10 13.34
C CYS A 184 3.42 1.09 13.88
N TRP A 185 2.80 2.28 14.02
CA TRP A 185 3.51 3.53 14.33
C TRP A 185 4.20 3.55 15.70
N HIS A 186 3.71 2.77 16.67
CA HIS A 186 4.21 2.74 18.03
C HIS A 186 4.90 1.41 18.40
N THR A 187 4.80 0.39 17.55
CA THR A 187 5.41 -0.93 17.72
C THR A 187 6.91 -0.91 17.37
N HIS A 188 7.70 -0.29 18.25
CA HIS A 188 9.16 -0.30 18.23
C HIS A 188 9.78 -1.57 18.85
N GLN A 189 9.04 -2.22 19.76
CA GLN A 189 9.44 -3.43 20.48
C GLN A 189 8.23 -4.36 20.60
N PHE A 190 8.47 -5.66 20.52
CA PHE A 190 7.45 -6.72 20.57
C PHE A 190 8.09 -7.99 21.17
N SER A 191 7.27 -8.92 21.66
CA SER A 191 7.75 -10.17 22.24
C SER A 191 6.67 -11.25 22.22
N GLU A 192 7.05 -12.51 22.13
CA GLU A 192 6.14 -13.66 22.18
C GLU A 192 5.26 -13.68 23.45
N LYS A 193 5.80 -13.16 24.57
CA LYS A 193 5.15 -13.16 25.89
C LYS A 193 4.00 -12.15 26.03
N LYS A 194 3.93 -11.11 25.18
CA LYS A 194 2.88 -10.08 25.25
C LYS A 194 2.52 -9.59 23.86
N LYS A 195 1.24 -9.76 23.50
CA LYS A 195 0.67 -9.27 22.25
C LYS A 195 0.72 -7.74 22.20
N ASP A 196 1.52 -7.23 21.27
CA ASP A 196 1.54 -5.83 20.82
C ASP A 196 0.27 -5.49 20.00
N ARG A 197 0.07 -4.21 19.68
CA ARG A 197 -1.14 -3.75 18.98
C ARG A 197 -1.19 -4.25 17.53
N VAL A 198 -0.06 -4.40 16.86
CA VAL A 198 0.02 -5.08 15.55
C VAL A 198 -0.50 -6.53 15.65
N GLN A 199 -0.09 -7.27 16.68
CA GLN A 199 -0.60 -8.64 16.90
C GLN A 199 -2.11 -8.68 17.14
N LEU A 200 -2.68 -7.68 17.81
CA LEU A 200 -4.11 -7.59 18.08
C LEU A 200 -4.91 -7.21 16.82
N GLN A 201 -4.42 -6.26 16.02
CA GLN A 201 -5.01 -5.90 14.72
C GLN A 201 -5.02 -7.10 13.75
N LEU A 202 -3.88 -7.78 13.60
CA LEU A 202 -3.78 -9.03 12.83
C LEU A 202 -4.74 -10.13 13.33
N LYS A 203 -5.01 -10.19 14.64
CA LYS A 203 -5.96 -11.15 15.22
C LYS A 203 -7.43 -10.73 15.09
N CYS A 204 -7.71 -9.47 14.75
CA CYS A 204 -9.06 -9.00 14.42
C CYS A 204 -9.38 -9.27 12.94
N LEU A 205 -8.45 -8.95 12.03
CA LEU A 205 -8.63 -9.18 10.58
C LEU A 205 -8.48 -10.67 10.18
N GLY A 206 -7.65 -11.45 10.89
CA GLY A 206 -7.48 -12.87 10.63
C GLY A 206 -6.98 -13.15 9.20
N ASP A 207 -7.80 -13.84 8.41
CA ASP A 207 -7.50 -14.18 7.01
C ASP A 207 -7.94 -13.10 6.01
N GLU A 208 -8.68 -12.08 6.45
CA GLU A 208 -9.00 -10.90 5.62
C GLU A 208 -7.78 -9.98 5.44
N HIS A 209 -6.75 -10.09 6.30
CA HIS A 209 -5.49 -9.38 6.13
C HIS A 209 -4.61 -10.06 5.06
N VAL A 210 -4.46 -9.42 3.91
CA VAL A 210 -3.78 -9.99 2.73
C VAL A 210 -2.28 -9.70 2.62
N GLY A 211 -1.65 -8.96 3.55
CA GLY A 211 -0.23 -8.58 3.40
C GLY A 211 0.71 -9.78 3.27
N TYR A 212 1.43 -9.90 2.15
CA TYR A 212 2.17 -11.10 1.70
C TYR A 212 1.35 -12.41 1.65
N LYS A 213 0.05 -12.31 1.36
CA LYS A 213 -0.91 -13.40 1.20
C LYS A 213 -1.79 -13.14 -0.04
N ARG A 214 -2.67 -14.08 -0.32
CA ARG A 214 -3.73 -14.01 -1.33
C ARG A 214 -5.06 -14.46 -0.72
N LEU A 215 -6.16 -13.87 -1.16
CA LEU A 215 -7.53 -14.25 -0.82
C LEU A 215 -8.34 -14.41 -2.10
N ASP A 216 -8.94 -15.59 -2.31
CA ASP A 216 -9.65 -15.93 -3.54
C ASP A 216 -11.16 -15.71 -3.41
N PHE A 217 -11.77 -15.19 -4.47
CA PHE A 217 -13.21 -14.99 -4.60
C PHE A 217 -13.71 -15.68 -5.88
N PRO A 218 -13.91 -17.02 -5.87
CA PRO A 218 -14.24 -17.79 -7.07
C PRO A 218 -15.53 -17.34 -7.78
N LEU A 219 -16.54 -16.89 -7.03
CA LEU A 219 -17.79 -16.35 -7.59
C LEU A 219 -17.57 -15.05 -8.38
N LEU A 220 -16.59 -14.24 -7.98
CA LEU A 220 -16.19 -13.00 -8.66
C LEU A 220 -15.11 -13.25 -9.72
N ARG A 221 -14.59 -14.49 -9.81
CA ARG A 221 -13.39 -14.88 -10.60
C ARG A 221 -12.22 -13.92 -10.37
N LEU A 222 -11.96 -13.63 -9.11
CA LEU A 222 -11.04 -12.60 -8.67
C LEU A 222 -10.19 -13.12 -7.51
N SER A 223 -8.92 -12.73 -7.45
CA SER A 223 -8.06 -12.97 -6.28
C SER A 223 -7.43 -11.65 -5.85
N VAL A 224 -7.54 -11.32 -4.56
CA VAL A 224 -6.84 -10.17 -3.98
C VAL A 224 -5.47 -10.66 -3.51
N VAL A 225 -4.39 -10.07 -4.04
CA VAL A 225 -3.01 -10.36 -3.63
C VAL A 225 -2.47 -9.15 -2.87
N GLY A 226 -1.97 -9.35 -1.65
CA GLY A 226 -1.49 -8.25 -0.83
C GLY A 226 -0.01 -7.93 -1.06
N GLY A 227 0.28 -6.63 -1.18
CA GLY A 227 1.64 -6.09 -1.19
C GLY A 227 2.32 -6.16 0.18
N ARG A 228 3.37 -5.35 0.37
CA ARG A 228 4.02 -5.15 1.67
C ARG A 228 3.05 -4.48 2.67
N PRO A 229 2.71 -5.12 3.80
CA PRO A 229 2.08 -4.43 4.93
C PRO A 229 3.10 -3.53 5.63
N PHE A 230 2.63 -2.51 6.34
CA PHE A 230 3.44 -1.53 7.07
C PHE A 230 4.33 -0.63 6.20
N SER A 231 4.15 -0.63 4.88
CA SER A 231 4.98 0.20 4.00
C SER A 231 4.86 1.68 4.35
N CYS A 232 5.96 2.44 4.34
CA CYS A 232 5.95 3.90 4.51
C CYS A 232 6.58 4.62 3.31
N GLY A 233 6.57 3.97 2.14
CA GLY A 233 7.14 4.45 0.89
C GLY A 233 8.66 4.46 0.77
N GLY A 234 9.12 4.49 -0.49
CA GLY A 234 10.51 4.64 -0.87
C GLY A 234 11.40 3.39 -0.77
N ASP A 235 12.71 3.63 -0.78
CA ASP A 235 13.79 2.63 -0.98
C ASP A 235 14.08 1.72 0.22
N ARG A 236 13.34 1.84 1.34
CA ARG A 236 13.68 1.20 2.61
C ARG A 236 12.49 0.53 3.27
N LEU A 237 12.72 -0.65 3.84
CA LEU A 237 11.74 -1.32 4.69
C LEU A 237 11.45 -0.47 5.95
N PHE A 238 10.18 -0.11 6.16
CA PHE A 238 9.72 0.35 7.48
C PHE A 238 9.70 -0.84 8.44
N ARG A 239 10.00 -0.60 9.72
CA ARG A 239 10.01 -1.63 10.78
C ARG A 239 10.68 -2.97 10.36
N PRO A 240 11.93 -3.00 9.85
CA PRO A 240 12.50 -4.21 9.25
C PRO A 240 12.53 -5.41 10.22
N LYS A 241 12.77 -5.18 11.52
CA LYS A 241 12.67 -6.24 12.56
C LYS A 241 11.27 -6.84 12.69
N LEU A 242 10.21 -6.02 12.51
CA LEU A 242 8.82 -6.46 12.56
C LEU A 242 8.46 -7.29 11.31
N LEU A 243 8.90 -6.86 10.12
CA LEU A 243 8.73 -7.60 8.87
C LEU A 243 9.48 -8.94 8.89
N SER A 244 10.74 -8.93 9.35
CA SER A 244 11.56 -10.11 9.59
C SER A 244 10.86 -11.09 10.55
N THR A 245 10.44 -10.63 11.74
CA THR A 245 9.83 -11.51 12.75
C THR A 245 8.43 -12.01 12.37
N ARG A 246 7.60 -11.19 11.70
CA ARG A 246 6.20 -11.54 11.39
C ARG A 246 6.00 -12.25 10.05
N TYR A 247 6.87 -11.98 9.08
CA TYR A 247 6.70 -12.45 7.70
C TYR A 247 7.95 -13.09 7.10
N GLY A 248 9.10 -13.07 7.78
CA GLY A 248 10.38 -13.56 7.23
C GLY A 248 10.85 -12.72 6.04
N VAL A 249 10.79 -11.39 6.17
CA VAL A 249 11.22 -10.42 5.15
C VAL A 249 12.25 -9.45 5.73
N ASP A 250 13.50 -9.59 5.30
CA ASP A 250 14.64 -8.79 5.79
C ASP A 250 15.07 -7.68 4.82
N ASN A 251 14.68 -7.75 3.54
CA ASN A 251 15.07 -6.79 2.49
C ASN A 251 14.00 -6.65 1.38
N MET A 252 14.24 -5.73 0.43
CA MET A 252 13.33 -5.46 -0.70
C MET A 252 13.14 -6.67 -1.63
N GLU A 253 14.19 -7.43 -1.91
CA GLU A 253 14.15 -8.60 -2.80
C GLU A 253 13.26 -9.70 -2.22
N GLY A 254 13.42 -10.03 -0.93
CA GLY A 254 12.55 -10.95 -0.21
C GLY A 254 11.12 -10.45 -0.11
N SER A 255 10.91 -9.14 0.04
CA SER A 255 9.57 -8.52 0.01
C SER A 255 8.90 -8.72 -1.35
N SER A 256 9.61 -8.42 -2.43
CA SER A 256 9.13 -8.59 -3.82
C SER A 256 8.80 -10.05 -4.11
N LYS A 257 9.73 -10.96 -3.77
CA LYS A 257 9.55 -12.40 -3.91
C LYS A 257 8.29 -12.91 -3.20
N LYS A 258 7.98 -12.44 -1.98
CA LYS A 258 6.76 -12.83 -1.25
C LYS A 258 5.47 -12.39 -1.95
N ILE A 259 5.48 -11.22 -2.59
CA ILE A 259 4.34 -10.73 -3.38
C ILE A 259 4.17 -11.61 -4.64
N CYS A 260 5.27 -11.99 -5.30
CA CYS A 260 5.26 -12.94 -6.41
C CYS A 260 4.76 -14.33 -6.00
N GLU A 261 5.27 -14.89 -4.89
CA GLU A 261 4.85 -16.19 -4.36
C GLU A 261 3.34 -16.22 -4.06
N ALA A 262 2.82 -15.16 -3.41
CA ALA A 262 1.38 -15.03 -3.16
C ALA A 262 0.55 -14.94 -4.46
N ALA A 263 1.06 -14.31 -5.51
CA ALA A 263 0.39 -14.19 -6.80
C ALA A 263 0.43 -15.49 -7.63
N LEU A 264 1.54 -16.23 -7.62
CA LEU A 264 1.79 -17.39 -8.49
C LEU A 264 0.78 -18.53 -8.29
N GLU A 265 0.21 -18.65 -7.10
CA GLU A 265 -0.80 -19.66 -6.75
C GLU A 265 -2.24 -19.28 -7.19
N THR A 266 -2.44 -18.13 -7.86
CA THR A 266 -3.78 -17.64 -8.24
C THR A 266 -4.54 -18.65 -9.10
N PRO A 267 -5.84 -18.93 -8.81
CA PRO A 267 -6.61 -19.93 -9.56
C PRO A 267 -6.75 -19.60 -11.05
N HIS A 268 -6.67 -20.62 -11.91
CA HIS A 268 -6.75 -20.43 -13.35
C HIS A 268 -8.05 -19.74 -13.78
N GLY A 269 -7.92 -18.62 -14.50
CA GLY A 269 -9.05 -17.85 -15.00
C GLY A 269 -9.64 -16.84 -14.00
N HIS A 270 -8.93 -16.55 -12.90
CA HIS A 270 -9.15 -15.36 -12.08
C HIS A 270 -8.38 -14.14 -12.63
N SER A 271 -8.90 -12.94 -12.37
CA SER A 271 -8.12 -11.69 -12.42
C SER A 271 -7.54 -11.35 -11.04
N ILE A 272 -6.32 -10.81 -11.00
CA ILE A 272 -5.69 -10.31 -9.76
C ILE A 272 -6.05 -8.85 -9.55
N VAL A 273 -6.54 -8.54 -8.34
CA VAL A 273 -6.47 -7.17 -7.80
C VAL A 273 -5.34 -7.14 -6.79
N LEU A 274 -4.30 -6.35 -7.04
CA LEU A 274 -3.24 -6.18 -6.04
C LEU A 274 -3.70 -5.12 -5.02
N LEU A 275 -3.67 -5.43 -3.73
CA LEU A 275 -3.95 -4.49 -2.64
C LEU A 275 -2.67 -4.20 -1.84
N ALA A 276 -2.17 -2.97 -1.91
CA ALA A 276 -1.03 -2.50 -1.13
C ALA A 276 -1.42 -1.33 -0.23
N HIS A 277 -0.55 -0.93 0.69
CA HIS A 277 -0.73 0.34 1.40
C HIS A 277 -0.19 1.51 0.58
N ASN A 278 1.02 1.40 0.04
CA ASN A 278 1.61 2.39 -0.86
C ASN A 278 1.69 1.83 -2.30
N GLY A 279 1.75 2.72 -3.30
CA GLY A 279 1.85 2.34 -4.71
C GLY A 279 3.28 1.98 -5.15
N PRO A 280 3.47 1.41 -6.35
CA PRO A 280 4.80 1.06 -6.86
C PRO A 280 5.63 2.28 -7.27
N THR A 281 6.96 2.15 -7.19
CA THR A 281 7.88 3.19 -7.71
C THR A 281 7.82 3.30 -9.23
N GLY A 282 8.22 4.46 -9.78
CA GLY A 282 8.08 4.83 -11.19
C GLY A 282 6.83 5.66 -11.48
N LEU A 283 6.01 5.93 -10.46
CA LEU A 283 4.73 6.65 -10.55
C LEU A 283 4.70 7.97 -9.75
N GLY A 284 5.87 8.50 -9.36
CA GLY A 284 6.01 9.68 -8.50
C GLY A 284 6.92 10.79 -9.04
N SER A 285 7.05 10.94 -10.37
CA SER A 285 8.01 11.86 -11.00
C SER A 285 7.84 13.33 -10.61
N LYS A 286 6.61 13.75 -10.30
CA LYS A 286 6.21 15.10 -9.91
C LYS A 286 5.49 15.06 -8.57
N ILE A 287 5.52 16.19 -7.86
CA ILE A 287 4.89 16.40 -6.55
C ILE A 287 3.43 15.92 -6.46
N ASN A 288 2.65 16.03 -7.55
CA ASN A 288 1.24 15.65 -7.59
C ASN A 288 0.96 14.36 -8.39
N ASP A 289 1.99 13.61 -8.78
CA ASP A 289 1.81 12.26 -9.32
C ASP A 289 1.33 11.30 -8.20
N ILE A 290 0.79 10.14 -8.61
CA ILE A 290 0.07 9.21 -7.72
C ILE A 290 0.96 8.65 -6.59
N CYS A 291 2.27 8.51 -6.82
CA CYS A 291 3.28 8.18 -5.80
C CYS A 291 4.31 9.31 -5.56
N GLY A 292 3.93 10.56 -5.87
CA GLY A 292 4.84 11.72 -5.84
C GLY A 292 5.00 12.37 -4.47
N ARG A 293 6.23 12.51 -3.98
CA ARG A 293 6.52 13.12 -2.67
C ARG A 293 6.21 14.62 -2.65
N ASP A 294 5.53 15.10 -1.61
CA ASP A 294 5.06 16.49 -1.50
C ASP A 294 5.41 17.24 -0.21
N TRP A 295 5.93 16.55 0.81
CA TRP A 295 6.53 17.18 2.00
C TRP A 295 7.98 17.68 1.80
N VAL A 296 8.54 17.57 0.58
CA VAL A 296 9.89 18.04 0.25
C VAL A 296 9.88 18.79 -1.08
N PHE A 297 10.56 19.95 -1.13
CA PHE A 297 10.54 20.87 -2.28
C PHE A 297 11.03 20.25 -3.60
N SER A 298 11.97 19.30 -3.56
CA SER A 298 12.45 18.57 -4.74
C SER A 298 11.40 17.66 -5.37
N GLY A 299 10.32 17.35 -4.64
CA GLY A 299 9.49 16.19 -4.90
C GLY A 299 10.33 14.90 -4.90
N GLY A 300 10.04 14.02 -5.85
CA GLY A 300 10.69 12.73 -6.06
C GLY A 300 9.72 11.57 -5.87
N ASP A 301 10.09 10.41 -6.39
CA ASP A 301 9.27 9.20 -6.28
C ASP A 301 9.27 8.67 -4.84
N HIS A 302 8.10 8.25 -4.36
CA HIS A 302 7.92 7.64 -3.05
C HIS A 302 7.22 6.27 -3.10
N GLY A 303 7.07 5.69 -4.29
CA GLY A 303 6.51 4.35 -4.44
C GLY A 303 7.46 3.26 -3.93
N ASP A 304 6.90 2.06 -3.77
CA ASP A 304 7.54 0.85 -3.28
C ASP A 304 8.30 0.13 -4.43
N PRO A 305 9.64 -0.01 -4.36
CA PRO A 305 10.41 -0.65 -5.43
C PRO A 305 10.19 -2.16 -5.53
N ASP A 306 9.97 -2.83 -4.40
CA ASP A 306 9.64 -4.26 -4.32
C ASP A 306 8.26 -4.59 -4.91
N LEU A 307 7.29 -3.67 -4.76
CA LEU A 307 5.99 -3.79 -5.41
C LEU A 307 6.10 -3.59 -6.93
N ALA A 308 6.90 -2.62 -7.38
CA ALA A 308 7.18 -2.42 -8.81
C ALA A 308 7.89 -3.63 -9.43
N GLN A 309 8.90 -4.17 -8.74
CA GLN A 309 9.62 -5.38 -9.12
C GLN A 309 8.68 -6.60 -9.18
N ALA A 310 7.83 -6.79 -8.16
CA ALA A 310 6.91 -7.93 -8.14
C ALA A 310 5.88 -7.86 -9.29
N LEU A 311 5.34 -6.68 -9.56
CA LEU A 311 4.46 -6.45 -10.70
C LEU A 311 5.16 -6.74 -12.04
N SER A 312 6.44 -6.36 -12.18
CA SER A 312 7.25 -6.70 -13.35
C SER A 312 7.43 -8.22 -13.48
N ASP A 313 7.84 -8.89 -12.41
CA ASP A 313 8.17 -10.32 -12.43
C ASP A 313 6.94 -11.20 -12.67
N ILE A 314 5.79 -10.90 -12.06
CA ILE A 314 4.53 -11.62 -12.31
C ILE A 314 4.11 -11.47 -13.78
N LYS A 315 4.21 -10.25 -14.36
CA LYS A 315 3.86 -9.99 -15.77
C LYS A 315 4.84 -10.60 -16.76
N ALA A 316 6.12 -10.74 -16.39
CA ALA A 316 7.15 -11.35 -17.24
C ALA A 316 7.16 -12.88 -17.18
N SER A 317 6.73 -13.50 -16.07
CA SER A 317 6.81 -14.94 -15.84
C SER A 317 5.47 -15.69 -15.96
N THR A 318 4.34 -14.99 -16.02
CA THR A 318 3.00 -15.62 -16.00
C THR A 318 2.06 -15.05 -17.06
N GLN A 319 0.87 -15.67 -17.19
CA GLN A 319 -0.27 -15.13 -17.94
C GLN A 319 -1.37 -14.56 -17.02
N LEU A 320 -1.02 -14.24 -15.76
CA LEU A 320 -1.98 -13.74 -14.78
C LEU A 320 -2.37 -12.30 -15.11
N SER A 321 -3.67 -12.06 -15.25
CA SER A 321 -4.19 -10.71 -15.53
C SER A 321 -4.18 -9.87 -14.26
N ILE A 322 -3.49 -8.73 -14.26
CA ILE A 322 -3.51 -7.74 -13.16
C ILE A 322 -4.18 -6.46 -13.68
N PRO A 323 -5.51 -6.41 -13.85
CA PRO A 323 -6.20 -5.20 -14.34
C PRO A 323 -6.16 -4.03 -13.35
N LEU A 324 -5.91 -4.27 -12.06
CA LEU A 324 -6.00 -3.26 -11.02
C LEU A 324 -4.94 -3.45 -9.91
N VAL A 325 -4.31 -2.35 -9.52
CA VAL A 325 -3.43 -2.22 -8.35
C VAL A 325 -3.98 -1.09 -7.49
N VAL A 326 -4.56 -1.43 -6.33
CA VAL A 326 -5.15 -0.50 -5.37
C VAL A 326 -4.18 -0.23 -4.22
N PHE A 327 -4.04 1.03 -3.84
CA PHE A 327 -3.27 1.47 -2.68
C PHE A 327 -3.83 2.77 -2.08
N GLY A 328 -3.21 3.24 -1.01
CA GLY A 328 -3.48 4.52 -0.37
C GLY A 328 -2.16 5.26 -0.09
N HIS A 329 -1.88 5.56 1.17
CA HIS A 329 -0.68 6.25 1.70
C HIS A 329 -0.50 7.70 1.25
N MET A 330 -0.49 7.93 -0.06
CA MET A 330 -0.22 9.20 -0.69
C MET A 330 -1.53 10.00 -0.79
N HIS A 331 -1.91 10.68 0.29
CA HIS A 331 -3.21 11.37 0.41
C HIS A 331 -3.55 12.29 -0.78
N LYS A 332 -4.86 12.40 -1.08
CA LYS A 332 -5.43 13.20 -2.19
C LYS A 332 -5.15 14.70 -2.08
N GLU A 333 -5.36 15.31 -0.90
CA GLU A 333 -4.97 16.70 -0.64
C GLU A 333 -3.46 16.76 -0.42
N LEU A 334 -2.77 17.58 -1.22
CA LEU A 334 -1.31 17.69 -1.14
C LEU A 334 -0.89 18.44 0.13
N ALA A 335 0.25 18.05 0.68
CA ALA A 335 0.89 18.64 1.84
C ALA A 335 0.91 20.18 1.77
N TYR A 336 0.60 20.82 2.91
CA TYR A 336 0.42 22.27 3.02
C TYR A 336 -0.72 22.84 2.14
N ARG A 337 -1.70 22.01 1.76
CA ARG A 337 -2.87 22.35 0.92
C ARG A 337 -2.53 22.82 -0.50
N LYS A 338 -1.42 22.33 -1.07
CA LYS A 338 -0.86 22.84 -2.34
C LYS A 338 -1.50 22.25 -3.61
N GLY A 339 -2.78 21.88 -3.55
CA GLY A 339 -3.54 21.31 -4.66
C GLY A 339 -3.99 19.88 -4.40
N GLN A 340 -4.14 19.10 -5.48
CA GLN A 340 -4.68 17.75 -5.46
C GLN A 340 -3.76 16.80 -6.23
N ARG A 341 -3.69 15.55 -5.75
CA ARG A 341 -2.93 14.45 -6.35
C ARG A 341 -3.72 13.81 -7.51
N LYS A 342 -3.00 13.24 -8.48
CA LYS A 342 -3.56 12.30 -9.45
C LYS A 342 -3.89 10.98 -8.73
N MET A 343 -5.17 10.66 -8.57
CA MET A 343 -5.58 9.42 -7.88
C MET A 343 -5.56 8.18 -8.79
N ILE A 344 -5.28 8.34 -10.09
CA ILE A 344 -5.26 7.26 -11.07
C ILE A 344 -4.11 7.41 -12.08
N VAL A 345 -3.52 6.28 -12.48
CA VAL A 345 -2.66 6.13 -13.67
C VAL A 345 -3.05 4.84 -14.41
N VAL A 346 -3.05 4.85 -15.74
CA VAL A 346 -3.23 3.65 -16.57
C VAL A 346 -1.93 3.42 -17.35
N SER A 347 -1.34 2.23 -17.25
CA SER A 347 -0.13 1.87 -18.01
C SER A 347 -0.44 1.30 -19.40
N PRO A 348 0.55 1.25 -20.32
CA PRO A 348 0.34 0.73 -21.68
C PRO A 348 -0.17 -0.71 -21.76
N ASP A 349 0.05 -1.52 -20.72
CA ASP A 349 -0.47 -2.88 -20.58
C ASP A 349 -1.93 -2.95 -20.06
N SER A 350 -2.61 -1.80 -19.95
CA SER A 350 -3.97 -1.63 -19.40
C SER A 350 -4.13 -1.98 -17.91
N THR A 351 -3.04 -2.10 -17.14
CA THR A 351 -3.12 -2.09 -15.67
C THR A 351 -3.55 -0.71 -15.20
N VAL A 352 -4.53 -0.65 -14.30
CA VAL A 352 -4.92 0.58 -13.63
C VAL A 352 -4.30 0.64 -12.24
N TYR A 353 -3.55 1.70 -11.96
CA TYR A 353 -3.06 2.05 -10.64
C TYR A 353 -4.05 3.03 -10.02
N LEU A 354 -4.65 2.64 -8.90
CA LEU A 354 -5.65 3.41 -8.18
C LEU A 354 -5.18 3.72 -6.76
N ASN A 355 -5.21 4.98 -6.39
CA ASN A 355 -5.00 5.46 -5.04
C ASN A 355 -6.36 5.85 -4.42
N GLY A 356 -6.71 5.23 -3.28
CA GLY A 356 -7.95 5.46 -2.54
C GLY A 356 -7.85 6.41 -1.35
N ALA A 357 -6.67 7.00 -1.08
CA ALA A 357 -6.41 7.82 0.11
C ALA A 357 -7.07 9.20 0.08
N ILE A 358 -8.38 9.25 0.30
CA ILE A 358 -9.17 10.47 0.45
C ILE A 358 -9.19 10.81 1.95
N VAL A 359 -8.40 11.80 2.39
CA VAL A 359 -8.28 12.14 3.82
C VAL A 359 -8.55 13.64 4.02
N PRO A 360 -9.47 14.05 4.93
CA PRO A 360 -10.37 13.19 5.71
C PRO A 360 -11.43 12.51 4.82
N ARG A 361 -11.79 11.27 5.16
CA ARG A 361 -12.82 10.51 4.43
C ARG A 361 -14.24 10.75 4.94
N VAL A 362 -14.37 11.37 6.11
CA VAL A 362 -15.64 11.81 6.69
C VAL A 362 -15.73 13.33 6.62
N LYS A 363 -16.87 13.84 6.16
CA LYS A 363 -17.32 15.21 6.44
C LYS A 363 -18.52 15.15 7.37
N TYR A 364 -18.67 16.16 8.21
CA TYR A 364 -19.86 16.37 9.01
C TYR A 364 -20.75 17.40 8.31
N LEU A 365 -22.05 17.14 8.23
CA LEU A 365 -23.02 18.06 7.66
C LEU A 365 -23.50 19.00 8.76
N ASP A 366 -23.14 20.29 8.66
CA ASP A 366 -23.58 21.29 9.63
C ASP A 366 -25.10 21.51 9.53
N ASP A 367 -25.82 21.27 10.64
CA ASP A 367 -27.14 21.87 10.85
C ASP A 367 -26.98 23.40 10.83
N GLY A 368 -27.50 24.06 9.79
CA GLY A 368 -27.15 25.44 9.43
C GLY A 368 -27.26 26.46 10.58
N GLY A 369 -26.13 26.72 11.27
CA GLY A 369 -26.16 27.27 12.63
C GLY A 369 -25.01 28.22 13.04
N GLY A 370 -24.18 28.69 12.11
CA GLY A 370 -23.39 29.92 12.28
C GLY A 370 -22.00 29.83 12.94
N THR A 371 -21.11 30.73 12.49
CA THR A 371 -19.75 31.03 12.98
C THR A 371 -18.70 29.92 12.93
N SER A 372 -17.68 30.12 12.09
CA SER A 372 -16.59 29.19 11.83
C SER A 372 -15.48 29.22 12.89
N GLU A 373 -15.36 28.16 13.70
CA GLU A 373 -14.13 27.80 14.41
C GLU A 373 -13.90 26.28 14.42
N PRO A 374 -12.71 25.77 14.05
CA PRO A 374 -12.41 24.34 14.03
C PRO A 374 -12.14 23.78 15.44
N LYS A 375 -13.20 23.32 16.10
CA LYS A 375 -13.16 22.78 17.47
C LYS A 375 -12.57 21.36 17.54
N PHE A 376 -11.25 21.28 17.50
CA PHE A 376 -10.53 20.03 17.74
C PHE A 376 -10.79 19.43 19.14
N MET A 377 -11.00 18.11 19.15
CA MET A 377 -11.04 17.22 20.32
C MET A 377 -12.00 17.56 21.47
N LYS A 378 -13.15 16.89 21.44
CA LYS A 378 -13.59 15.99 22.53
C LYS A 378 -14.53 14.94 21.97
N ALA A 379 -14.54 13.75 22.54
CA ALA A 379 -15.64 12.81 22.33
C ALA A 379 -16.94 13.49 22.79
N LYS A 380 -17.82 13.79 21.84
CA LYS A 380 -19.14 14.38 22.05
C LYS A 380 -20.21 13.39 21.60
N ALA A 381 -21.46 13.68 21.97
CA ALA A 381 -22.62 13.01 21.39
C ALA A 381 -22.54 13.03 19.86
N PRO A 382 -23.15 12.04 19.17
CA PRO A 382 -23.21 12.04 17.71
C PRO A 382 -23.76 13.40 17.21
N PRO A 383 -23.21 13.95 16.11
CA PRO A 383 -23.72 15.16 15.51
C PRO A 383 -25.21 14.97 15.16
N GLN A 384 -26.00 16.02 15.31
CA GLN A 384 -27.45 15.96 15.05
C GLN A 384 -27.73 16.04 13.54
N GLY A 385 -26.90 16.77 12.80
CA GLY A 385 -26.72 16.65 11.36
C GLY A 385 -25.91 15.40 10.97
N GLY A 386 -26.13 14.94 9.74
CA GLY A 386 -25.54 13.70 9.22
C GLY A 386 -24.05 13.79 8.88
N THR A 387 -23.54 12.75 8.23
CA THR A 387 -22.17 12.72 7.68
C THR A 387 -22.16 12.53 6.17
N SER A 388 -21.01 12.73 5.55
CA SER A 388 -20.71 12.34 4.18
C SER A 388 -19.47 11.46 4.18
N ARG A 389 -19.62 10.25 3.64
CA ARG A 389 -18.63 9.16 3.67
C ARG A 389 -18.02 8.96 2.28
N ALA A 390 -16.70 9.07 2.17
CA ALA A 390 -15.97 8.87 0.92
C ALA A 390 -15.62 7.39 0.68
N PHE A 391 -15.75 6.98 -0.58
CA PHE A 391 -15.34 5.70 -1.15
C PHE A 391 -14.79 5.91 -2.56
N THR A 392 -13.99 4.97 -3.06
CA THR A 392 -13.82 4.82 -4.52
C THR A 392 -14.47 3.53 -4.97
N VAL A 393 -15.41 3.62 -5.91
CA VAL A 393 -16.10 2.45 -6.49
C VAL A 393 -15.41 2.07 -7.80
N VAL A 394 -15.08 0.78 -7.95
CA VAL A 394 -14.52 0.21 -9.18
C VAL A 394 -15.51 -0.81 -9.73
N GLU A 395 -15.80 -0.74 -11.03
CA GLU A 395 -16.70 -1.66 -11.70
C GLU A 395 -15.95 -2.48 -12.76
N PHE A 396 -16.14 -3.79 -12.73
CA PHE A 396 -15.65 -4.75 -13.70
C PHE A 396 -16.80 -5.36 -14.51
N LEU A 397 -16.50 -5.74 -15.75
CA LEU A 397 -17.38 -6.51 -16.62
C LEU A 397 -16.56 -7.61 -17.32
N ASN A 398 -16.91 -8.87 -17.04
CA ASN A 398 -16.19 -10.06 -17.52
C ASN A 398 -14.68 -10.02 -17.22
N GLY A 399 -14.31 -9.64 -15.99
CA GLY A 399 -12.92 -9.56 -15.53
C GLY A 399 -12.10 -8.36 -16.03
N ARG A 400 -12.69 -7.50 -16.90
CA ARG A 400 -12.08 -6.24 -17.36
C ARG A 400 -12.64 -5.06 -16.58
N LEU A 401 -11.80 -4.11 -16.23
CA LEU A 401 -12.20 -2.90 -15.50
C LEU A 401 -12.86 -1.90 -16.47
N VAL A 402 -14.06 -1.41 -16.13
CA VAL A 402 -14.89 -0.56 -17.02
C VAL A 402 -15.22 0.83 -16.46
N LYS A 403 -15.26 1.02 -15.13
CA LYS A 403 -15.52 2.32 -14.49
C LYS A 403 -14.73 2.44 -13.18
N ILE A 404 -14.29 3.66 -12.85
CA ILE A 404 -13.88 4.04 -11.49
C ILE A 404 -14.51 5.38 -11.15
N THR A 405 -15.12 5.49 -9.97
CA THR A 405 -15.67 6.74 -9.43
C THR A 405 -15.24 7.00 -8.01
N GLU A 406 -14.73 8.20 -7.76
CA GLU A 406 -14.78 8.75 -6.40
C GLU A 406 -16.25 9.05 -6.07
N THR A 407 -16.70 8.55 -4.94
CA THR A 407 -18.11 8.55 -4.57
C THR A 407 -18.26 9.02 -3.12
N TRP A 408 -19.10 10.03 -2.90
CA TRP A 408 -19.48 10.53 -1.58
C TRP A 408 -20.94 10.17 -1.32
N VAL A 409 -21.19 9.51 -0.19
CA VAL A 409 -22.53 9.10 0.24
C VAL A 409 -22.88 9.84 1.52
N SER A 410 -23.96 10.60 1.51
CA SER A 410 -24.49 11.24 2.71
C SER A 410 -25.26 10.21 3.54
N VAL A 411 -25.14 10.30 4.87
CA VAL A 411 -25.82 9.42 5.83
C VAL A 411 -26.51 10.28 6.89
N LEU A 412 -27.83 10.16 7.02
CA LEU A 412 -28.65 10.93 7.95
C LEU A 412 -29.66 10.01 8.64
N GLY A 413 -29.36 9.62 9.88
CA GLY A 413 -30.13 8.62 10.62
C GLY A 413 -30.12 7.27 9.91
N GLU A 414 -31.28 6.79 9.48
CA GLU A 414 -31.44 5.53 8.72
C GLU A 414 -31.39 5.69 7.20
N LYS A 415 -31.20 6.91 6.69
CA LYS A 415 -31.05 7.16 5.25
C LYS A 415 -29.59 7.22 4.83
N ALA A 416 -29.28 6.65 3.66
CA ALA A 416 -28.07 6.92 2.92
C ALA A 416 -28.45 7.35 1.49
N GLU A 417 -27.86 8.44 0.98
CA GLU A 417 -28.16 9.02 -0.33
C GLU A 417 -26.87 9.40 -1.07
N LEU A 418 -26.87 9.32 -2.41
CA LEU A 418 -25.68 9.62 -3.22
C LEU A 418 -25.50 11.15 -3.32
N GLU A 419 -24.47 11.70 -2.67
CA GLU A 419 -24.18 13.14 -2.65
C GLU A 419 -23.42 13.57 -3.90
N LEU A 420 -22.37 12.83 -4.26
CA LEU A 420 -21.49 13.16 -5.39
C LEU A 420 -20.87 11.90 -5.99
N GLU A 421 -20.91 11.79 -7.33
CA GLU A 421 -20.11 10.84 -8.09
C GLU A 421 -19.17 11.61 -9.03
N HIS A 422 -17.86 11.32 -8.97
CA HIS A 422 -16.86 11.87 -9.88
C HIS A 422 -16.11 10.74 -10.60
N VAL A 423 -16.31 10.65 -11.92
CA VAL A 423 -15.72 9.61 -12.77
C VAL A 423 -14.21 9.84 -12.95
N LEU A 424 -13.41 8.98 -12.31
CA LEU A 424 -11.95 8.94 -12.45
C LEU A 424 -11.52 8.13 -13.69
N PHE A 425 -12.30 7.11 -14.06
CA PHE A 425 -12.08 6.29 -15.24
C PHE A 425 -13.40 5.81 -15.84
N LYS A 426 -13.44 5.71 -17.16
CA LYS A 426 -14.45 4.94 -17.89
C LYS A 426 -13.79 4.36 -19.15
N GLN A 427 -14.01 3.07 -19.40
CA GLN A 427 -13.66 2.45 -20.68
C GLN A 427 -14.60 2.99 -21.77
N GLY A 428 -14.02 3.43 -22.89
CA GLY A 428 -14.75 3.93 -24.06
C GLY A 428 -15.35 2.82 -24.92
#